data_AF-A0AAI8YKT1-F1
#
_entry.id   AF-A0AAI8YKT1-F1
#
_cell.length_a   1.000
_cell.length_b   1.000
_cell.length_c   1.000
_cell.angle_alpha   90.00
_cell.angle_beta   90.00
_cell.angle_gamma   90.00
#
_symmetry.space_group_name_H-M   'P 1'
#
loop_
_entity.id
_entity.type
_entity.pdbx_description
1 polymer ?
#
loop_
_entity_poly.entity_id
_entity_poly.type
_entity_poly.pdbx_seq_one_letter_code
_entity_poly.pdbx_strand_id
1 'polypeptide(L)'
;MEVYMDGGFERGSDILKAIALGATAVGIGRPFLYSLVYGQDGVQHLISILEDEIEVSMRLCGLTSLGQATPDLLNTTDVDYLVRTKNLYPEIPGRKMRAKL
;
A
#
# COMPACT_ATOMS: atom_id res chain seq x y z
N MET A 1 14.86 4.07 11.66
CA MET A 1 14.19 5.30 11.22
C MET A 1 12.77 4.91 10.89
N GLU A 2 11.78 5.63 11.40
CA GLU A 2 10.37 5.38 11.06
C GLU A 2 10.01 6.13 9.79
N VAL A 3 9.24 5.49 8.91
CA VAL A 3 8.84 6.05 7.61
C VAL A 3 7.32 6.05 7.53
N TYR A 4 6.73 7.22 7.35
CA TYR A 4 5.29 7.39 7.23
C TYR A 4 4.94 7.71 5.77
N MET A 5 3.88 7.11 5.25
CA MET A 5 3.41 7.35 3.87
C MET A 5 1.95 7.82 3.87
N ASP A 6 1.60 8.72 2.97
CA ASP A 6 0.22 9.13 2.65
C ASP A 6 0.18 9.53 1.17
N GLY A 7 -1.00 9.60 0.58
CA GLY A 7 -1.22 10.01 -0.80
C GLY A 7 -2.06 8.99 -1.58
N GLY A 8 -3.38 9.09 -1.46
CA GLY A 8 -4.31 8.32 -2.29
C GLY A 8 -4.53 6.86 -1.86
N PHE A 9 -4.22 6.53 -0.61
CA PHE A 9 -4.59 5.23 -0.02
C PHE A 9 -6.10 5.17 0.22
N GLU A 10 -6.76 4.24 -0.46
CA GLU A 10 -8.22 4.09 -0.42
C GLU A 10 -8.64 2.62 -0.20
N ARG A 11 -7.69 1.68 -0.19
CA ARG A 11 -7.92 0.24 0.00
C ARG A 11 -6.97 -0.39 1.01
N GLY A 12 -7.41 -1.45 1.67
CA GLY A 12 -6.56 -2.25 2.57
C GLY A 12 -5.35 -2.87 1.87
N SER A 13 -5.48 -3.25 0.60
CA SER A 13 -4.35 -3.77 -0.18
C SER A 13 -3.28 -2.71 -0.48
N ASP A 14 -3.65 -1.43 -0.57
CA ASP A 14 -2.67 -0.35 -0.79
C ASP A 14 -1.88 -0.10 0.49
N ILE A 15 -2.56 -0.13 1.64
CA ILE A 15 -1.92 -0.06 2.96
C ILE A 15 -0.94 -1.23 3.12
N LEU A 16 -1.35 -2.45 2.79
CA LEU A 16 -0.48 -3.63 2.88
C LEU A 16 0.77 -3.51 1.98
N LYS A 17 0.65 -2.98 0.76
CA LYS A 17 1.80 -2.71 -0.12
C LYS A 17 2.77 -1.71 0.51
N ALA A 18 2.27 -0.63 1.10
CA ALA A 18 3.13 0.36 1.75
C ALA A 18 3.87 -0.22 2.96
N ILE A 19 3.18 -1.01 3.80
CA ILE A 19 3.82 -1.72 4.91
C ILE A 19 4.88 -2.70 4.40
N ALA A 20 4.58 -3.47 3.35
CA ALA A 20 5.53 -4.38 2.72
C ALA A 20 6.78 -3.67 2.17
N LEU A 21 6.64 -2.42 1.71
CA LEU A 21 7.76 -1.56 1.27
C LEU A 21 8.50 -0.87 2.42
N GLY A 22 8.11 -1.13 3.68
CA GLY A 22 8.79 -0.62 4.87
C GLY A 22 8.17 0.63 5.51
N ALA A 23 6.93 1.00 5.17
CA ALA A 23 6.22 2.00 5.97
C ALA A 23 5.99 1.51 7.40
N THR A 24 6.19 2.40 8.35
CA THR A 24 5.80 2.24 9.76
C THR A 24 4.31 2.46 9.93
N ALA A 25 3.73 3.45 9.25
CA ALA A 25 2.29 3.66 9.20
C ALA A 25 1.87 4.41 7.92
N VAL A 26 0.57 4.30 7.60
CA VAL A 26 -0.05 4.90 6.42
C VAL A 26 -1.14 5.89 6.84
N GLY A 27 -1.05 7.12 6.37
CA GLY A 27 -2.06 8.15 6.56
C GLY A 27 -3.20 8.02 5.55
N ILE A 28 -4.41 8.39 5.99
CA ILE A 28 -5.61 8.42 5.16
C ILE A 28 -6.26 9.80 5.30
N GLY A 29 -6.27 10.57 4.22
CA GLY A 29 -6.84 11.93 4.22
C GLY A 29 -8.30 11.99 3.75
N ARG A 30 -8.49 12.06 2.44
CA ARG A 30 -9.80 12.30 1.80
C ARG A 30 -10.91 11.32 2.23
N PRO A 31 -10.67 10.00 2.36
CA PRO A 31 -11.71 9.08 2.83
C PRO A 31 -12.28 9.50 4.20
N PHE A 32 -11.44 9.88 5.15
CA PHE A 32 -11.91 10.40 6.45
C PHE A 32 -12.74 11.66 6.27
N LEU A 33 -12.27 12.62 5.47
CA LEU A 33 -13.00 13.86 5.19
C LEU A 33 -14.40 13.58 4.58
N TYR A 34 -14.50 12.62 3.66
CA TYR A 34 -15.77 12.26 3.03
C TYR A 34 -16.68 11.51 4.00
N SER A 35 -16.14 10.66 4.86
CA SER A 35 -16.93 9.94 5.86
C SER A 35 -17.58 10.86 6.90
N LEU A 36 -16.96 12.01 7.19
CA LEU A 36 -17.47 13.01 8.15
C LEU A 36 -18.84 13.59 7.76
N VAL A 37 -19.26 13.51 6.49
CA VAL A 37 -20.62 13.93 6.09
C VAL A 37 -21.70 13.09 6.76
N TYR A 38 -21.35 11.88 7.20
CA TYR A 38 -22.19 10.98 7.99
C TYR A 38 -21.87 11.05 9.50
N GLY A 39 -21.11 12.05 9.94
CA GLY A 39 -20.70 12.22 11.33
C GLY A 39 -19.74 11.15 11.83
N GLN A 40 -19.76 10.91 13.14
CA GLN A 40 -18.90 9.92 13.80
C GLN A 40 -19.14 8.50 13.28
N ASP A 41 -20.40 8.13 13.05
CA ASP A 41 -20.77 6.79 12.57
C ASP A 41 -20.17 6.51 11.20
N GLY A 42 -20.12 7.51 10.32
CA GLY A 42 -19.44 7.42 9.03
C GLY A 42 -17.95 7.12 9.16
N VAL A 43 -17.27 7.83 10.06
CA VAL A 43 -15.84 7.64 10.32
C VAL A 43 -15.57 6.24 10.89
N GLN A 44 -16.38 5.80 11.86
CA GLN A 44 -16.27 4.46 12.43
C GLN A 44 -16.51 3.38 11.37
N HIS A 45 -17.49 3.60 10.49
CA HIS A 45 -17.76 2.67 9.40
C HIS A 45 -16.59 2.59 8.41
N LEU A 46 -16.00 3.73 8.03
CA LEU A 46 -14.79 3.75 7.21
C LEU A 46 -13.63 2.98 7.85
N ILE A 47 -13.40 3.18 9.16
CA ILE A 47 -12.35 2.44 9.89
C ILE A 47 -12.62 0.94 9.80
N SER A 48 -13.86 0.50 10.07
CA SER A 48 -14.20 -0.93 9.97
C SER A 48 -13.97 -1.51 8.58
N ILE A 49 -14.32 -0.77 7.52
CA ILE A 49 -14.06 -1.20 6.13
C ILE A 49 -12.56 -1.38 5.88
N LEU A 50 -11.73 -0.43 6.32
CA LEU A 50 -10.29 -0.50 6.13
C LEU A 50 -9.68 -1.66 6.92
N GLU A 51 -10.12 -1.89 8.16
CA GLU A 51 -9.70 -3.03 8.98
C GLU A 51 -10.03 -4.36 8.31
N ASP A 52 -11.29 -4.53 7.85
CA ASP A 52 -11.75 -5.73 7.15
C ASP A 52 -10.95 -5.96 5.85
N GLU A 53 -10.73 -4.91 5.05
CA GLU A 53 -9.97 -5.04 3.80
C GLU A 53 -8.50 -5.42 4.05
N ILE A 54 -7.86 -4.88 5.10
CA ILE A 54 -6.50 -5.27 5.48
C ILE A 54 -6.48 -6.74 5.89
N GLU A 55 -7.41 -7.16 6.75
CA GLU A 55 -7.47 -8.55 7.23
C GLU A 55 -7.69 -9.54 6.07
N VAL A 56 -8.64 -9.25 5.18
CA VAL A 56 -8.90 -10.05 3.97
C VAL A 56 -7.65 -10.11 3.10
N SER A 57 -7.00 -8.97 2.84
CA SER A 57 -5.78 -8.92 2.02
C SER A 57 -4.65 -9.75 2.63
N MET A 58 -4.45 -9.65 3.94
CA MET A 58 -3.46 -10.44 4.66
C MET A 58 -3.74 -11.94 4.54
N ARG A 59 -4.99 -12.37 4.78
CA ARG A 59 -5.39 -13.77 4.68
C ARG A 59 -5.18 -14.32 3.27
N LEU A 60 -5.52 -13.55 2.24
CA LEU A 60 -5.31 -13.95 0.83
C LEU A 60 -3.83 -14.06 0.47
N CYS A 61 -2.96 -13.26 1.09
CA CYS A 61 -1.51 -13.34 0.95
C CYS A 61 -0.85 -14.38 1.89
N GLY A 62 -1.64 -15.11 2.69
CA GLY A 62 -1.11 -16.11 3.64
C GLY A 62 -0.40 -15.50 4.86
N LEU A 63 -0.68 -14.24 5.18
CA LEU A 63 -0.08 -13.53 6.31
C LEU A 63 -0.97 -13.64 7.55
N THR A 64 -0.35 -13.85 8.70
CA THR A 64 -1.01 -13.85 10.01
C THR A 64 -0.66 -12.64 10.86
N SER A 65 0.31 -11.82 10.41
CA SER A 65 0.67 -10.56 11.05
C SER A 65 1.24 -9.58 10.02
N LEU A 66 1.06 -8.27 10.27
CA LEU A 66 1.59 -7.22 9.39
C LEU A 66 3.12 -7.26 9.26
N GLY A 67 3.83 -7.73 10.31
CA GLY A 67 5.29 -7.87 10.28
C GLY A 67 5.82 -8.92 9.32
N GLN A 68 4.95 -9.78 8.76
CA GLN A 68 5.31 -10.73 7.71
C GLN A 68 5.20 -10.11 6.30
N ALA A 69 4.67 -8.90 6.17
CA ALA A 69 4.59 -8.23 4.89
C ALA A 69 6.00 -7.78 4.49
N THR A 70 6.60 -8.48 3.52
CA THR A 70 7.92 -8.16 2.97
C THR A 70 7.83 -7.72 1.51
N PRO A 71 8.88 -7.05 0.98
CA PRO A 71 8.92 -6.67 -0.44
C PRO A 71 8.76 -7.84 -1.42
N ASP A 72 9.08 -9.08 -1.02
CA ASP A 72 8.96 -10.28 -1.86
C ASP A 72 7.52 -10.62 -2.27
N LEU A 73 6.53 -10.08 -1.53
CA LEU A 73 5.11 -10.23 -1.86
C LEU A 73 4.66 -9.32 -3.01
N LEU A 74 5.52 -8.39 -3.44
CA LEU A 74 5.18 -7.35 -4.40
C LEU A 74 5.91 -7.56 -5.72
N ASN A 75 5.19 -7.35 -6.82
CA ASN A 75 5.79 -7.20 -8.13
C ASN A 75 5.92 -5.70 -8.45
N THR A 76 7.13 -5.16 -8.38
CA THR A 76 7.40 -3.74 -8.64
C THR A 76 7.89 -3.45 -10.07
N THR A 77 7.99 -4.48 -10.93
CA THR A 77 8.57 -4.36 -12.29
C THR A 77 7.98 -3.20 -13.10
N ASP A 78 6.69 -2.93 -12.92
CA ASP A 78 5.96 -1.87 -13.64
C ASP A 78 6.27 -0.45 -13.14
N VAL A 79 6.91 -0.29 -11.97
CA VAL A 79 7.23 1.01 -11.38
C VAL A 79 8.72 1.19 -11.07
N ASP A 80 9.53 0.15 -11.21
CA ASP A 80 10.98 0.18 -10.94
C ASP A 80 11.68 1.33 -11.69
N TYR A 81 11.22 1.67 -12.89
CA TYR A 81 11.79 2.76 -13.69
C TYR A 81 11.60 4.16 -13.05
N LEU A 82 10.64 4.33 -12.15
CA LEU A 82 10.37 5.59 -11.43
C LEU A 82 11.38 5.83 -10.30
N VAL A 83 11.88 4.76 -9.69
CA VAL A 83 12.87 4.82 -8.59
C VAL A 83 14.31 4.82 -9.12
N ARG A 84 14.50 4.38 -10.37
CA ARG A 84 15.82 4.16 -11.00
C ARG A 84 16.56 5.47 -11.29
N THR A 85 17.13 6.09 -10.25
CA THR A 85 18.36 6.87 -10.40
C THR A 85 19.51 5.90 -10.63
N LYS A 86 20.22 6.08 -11.76
CA LYS A 86 21.36 5.24 -12.14
C LYS A 86 22.32 5.07 -10.95
N ASN A 87 22.61 3.83 -10.55
CA ASN A 87 23.78 3.35 -9.77
C ASN A 87 23.59 2.71 -8.38
N LEU A 88 22.38 2.41 -7.88
CA LEU A 88 22.27 1.84 -6.51
C LEU A 88 22.08 0.32 -6.38
N TYR A 89 21.67 -0.42 -7.41
CA TYR A 89 21.52 -1.89 -7.31
C TYR A 89 21.82 -2.61 -8.65
N PRO A 90 22.65 -3.69 -8.66
CA PRO A 90 22.98 -4.42 -9.88
C PRO A 90 21.92 -5.50 -10.24
N GLU A 91 21.69 -5.64 -11.56
CA GLU A 91 21.15 -6.81 -12.29
C GLU A 91 19.72 -7.31 -11.97
N ILE A 92 18.68 -6.49 -12.24
CA ILE A 92 17.36 -7.02 -12.66
C ILE A 92 17.11 -6.54 -14.09
N PRO A 93 16.86 -7.42 -15.09
CA PRO A 93 16.63 -7.01 -16.47
C PRO A 93 15.40 -6.10 -16.59
N GLY A 94 15.62 -4.82 -16.86
CA GLY A 94 14.54 -3.85 -17.01
C GLY A 94 13.63 -4.21 -18.18
N ARG A 95 12.35 -4.44 -17.91
CA ARG A 95 11.34 -4.64 -18.96
C ARG A 95 10.96 -3.27 -19.54
N LYS A 96 11.09 -3.09 -20.86
CA LYS A 96 10.59 -1.88 -21.54
C LYS A 96 9.06 -1.81 -21.34
N MET A 97 8.55 -0.64 -20.93
CA MET A 97 7.11 -0.36 -20.92
C MET A 97 6.51 -0.81 -22.26
N ARG A 98 5.60 -1.78 -22.22
CA ARG A 98 4.69 -2.01 -23.33
C ARG A 98 3.61 -0.95 -23.20
N ALA A 99 3.55 -0.02 -24.15
CA ALA A 99 2.41 0.87 -24.28
C ALA A 99 1.13 0.00 -24.28
N LYS A 100 0.23 0.25 -23.33
CA LYS A 100 -1.14 -0.28 -23.42
C LYS A 100 -1.78 0.37 -24.64
N LEU A 101 -2.22 -0.45 -25.59
CA LEU A 101 -3.19 -0.06 -26.61
C LEU A 101 -4.52 0.30 -25.94
#